data_AF-A0A7X6U6C4-F1
#
_entry.id   AF-A0A7X6U6C4-F1
#
_cell.length_a   1.000
_cell.length_b   1.000
_cell.length_c   1.000
_cell.angle_alpha   90.00
_cell.angle_beta   90.00
_cell.angle_gamma   90.00
#
_symmetry.space_group_name_H-M   'P 1'
#
loop_
_entity.id
_entity.type
_entity.pdbx_description
1 polymer ?
#
loop_
_entity_poly.entity_id
_entity_poly.type
_entity_poly.pdbx_seq_one_letter_code
_entity_poly.pdbx_strand_id
1 'polypeptide(L)' 'GLDVHSKTHCAYACPCSRERMTRNLIAMGLEELNQLAGDPDGIELQCHFCGARFRFSQGEVRQLLAAIPAGDHP' A
#
# COMPACT_ATOMS: atom_id res chain seq x y z
N GLY A 1 -8.54 -9.86 -47.19
CA GLY A 1 -7.23 -9.66 -46.53
C GLY A 1 -7.48 -9.20 -45.11
N LEU A 2 -6.54 -9.40 -44.20
CA LEU A 2 -6.62 -8.84 -42.85
C LEU A 2 -6.14 -7.38 -42.90
N ASP A 3 -6.98 -6.43 -42.46
CA ASP A 3 -6.65 -5.01 -42.32
C ASP A 3 -6.45 -4.64 -40.84
N VAL A 4 -5.28 -4.08 -40.51
CA VAL A 4 -4.95 -3.63 -39.15
C VAL A 4 -5.22 -2.13 -39.02
N HIS A 5 -6.18 -1.76 -38.17
CA HIS A 5 -6.63 -0.37 -38.02
C HIS A 5 -5.73 0.52 -37.15
N SER A 6 -5.06 -0.04 -36.14
CA SER A 6 -4.18 0.74 -35.25
C SER A 6 -3.16 -0.15 -34.54
N LYS A 7 -2.12 0.49 -33.98
CA LYS A 7 -1.13 -0.13 -33.11
C LYS A 7 -0.91 0.77 -31.90
N THR A 8 -0.84 0.18 -30.72
CA THR A 8 -0.54 0.89 -29.47
C THR A 8 0.56 0.14 -28.73
N HIS A 9 1.43 0.90 -28.06
CA HIS A 9 2.47 0.31 -27.23
C HIS A 9 1.85 -0.41 -26.03
N CYS A 10 2.23 -1.67 -25.83
CA CYS A 10 1.82 -2.48 -24.69
C CYS A 10 3.05 -2.75 -23.83
N ALA A 11 2.93 -2.47 -22.54
CA ALA A 11 3.96 -2.76 -21.56
C ALA A 11 3.31 -3.16 -20.24
N TYR A 12 4.05 -3.93 -19.45
CA TYR A 12 3.69 -4.18 -18.07
C TYR A 12 3.71 -2.88 -17.26
N ALA A 13 2.65 -2.61 -16.51
CA ALA A 13 2.57 -1.46 -15.60
C ALA A 13 1.86 -1.88 -14.31
N CYS A 14 2.53 -1.71 -13.18
CA CYS A 14 1.92 -1.91 -11.87
C CYS A 14 1.49 -0.56 -11.28
N PRO A 15 0.24 -0.38 -10.85
CA PRO A 15 -0.25 0.90 -10.34
C PRO A 15 0.10 1.12 -8.85
N CYS A 16 0.99 0.33 -8.26
CA CYS A 16 1.36 0.49 -6.85
C CYS A 16 1.94 1.88 -6.59
N SER A 17 1.57 2.46 -5.44
CA SER A 17 2.10 3.74 -4.98
C SER A 17 2.16 3.72 -3.45
N ARG A 18 2.87 4.69 -2.87
CA ARG A 18 2.91 4.84 -1.41
C ARG A 18 1.50 5.03 -0.85
N GLU A 19 0.66 5.85 -1.50
CA GLU A 19 -0.73 6.09 -1.08
C GLU A 19 -1.58 4.83 -1.11
N ARG A 20 -1.40 3.96 -2.12
CA ARG A 20 -2.08 2.66 -2.17
C ARG A 20 -1.63 1.74 -1.04
N MET A 21 -0.33 1.68 -0.77
CA MET A 21 0.21 0.87 0.31
C MET A 21 -0.23 1.37 1.69
N THR A 22 -0.30 2.70 1.88
CA THR A 22 -0.86 3.31 3.09
C THR A 22 -2.30 2.88 3.33
N ARG A 23 -3.15 2.89 2.29
CA ARG A 23 -4.54 2.42 2.42
C ARG A 23 -4.63 0.93 2.80
N ASN A 24 -3.71 0.11 2.30
CA ASN A 24 -3.65 -1.30 2.70
C ASN A 24 -3.34 -1.45 4.19
N LEU A 25 -2.41 -0.66 4.74
CA LEU A 25 -2.09 -0.67 6.17
C LEU A 25 -3.29 -0.24 7.03
N ILE A 26 -4.00 0.81 6.62
CA ILE A 26 -5.22 1.26 7.30
C ILE A 26 -6.28 0.15 7.27
N ALA A 27 -6.49 -0.48 6.11
CA ALA A 27 -7.46 -1.56 5.95
C ALA A 27 -7.16 -2.83 6.76
N MET A 28 -5.96 -2.97 7.35
CA MET A 28 -5.66 -4.09 8.24
C MET A 28 -6.44 -4.01 9.56
N GLY A 29 -6.86 -2.82 9.98
CA GLY A 29 -7.56 -2.62 11.25
C GLY A 29 -6.69 -1.99 12.34
N LEU A 30 -7.37 -1.51 13.38
CA LEU A 30 -6.76 -0.78 14.48
C LEU A 30 -5.80 -1.66 15.30
N GLU A 31 -6.20 -2.91 15.58
CA GLU A 31 -5.45 -3.81 16.45
C GLU A 31 -4.11 -4.20 15.81
N GLU A 32 -4.15 -4.65 14.56
CA GLU A 32 -2.99 -5.06 13.78
C GLU A 32 -2.04 -3.88 13.55
N LEU A 33 -2.58 -2.72 13.15
CA LEU A 33 -1.74 -1.54 12.92
C LEU A 33 -1.11 -1.02 14.22
N ASN A 34 -1.82 -1.15 15.36
CA ASN A 34 -1.27 -0.79 16.67
C ASN A 34 -0.13 -1.72 17.11
N GLN A 35 -0.23 -3.03 16.81
CA GLN A 35 0.88 -3.96 17.04
C GLN A 35 2.11 -3.57 16.22
N LEU A 36 1.92 -3.26 14.93
CA LEU A 36 3.00 -2.81 14.04
C LEU A 36 3.61 -1.46 14.45
N ALA A 37 2.82 -0.55 15.02
CA ALA A 37 3.28 0.75 15.51
C ALA A 37 4.26 0.64 16.71
N GLY A 38 4.30 -0.52 17.36
CA GLY A 38 5.23 -0.84 18.44
C GLY A 38 6.67 -1.09 17.97
N ASP A 39 6.88 -1.44 16.70
CA ASP A 39 8.20 -1.80 16.17
C ASP A 39 9.10 -0.55 15.99
N PRO A 40 10.27 -0.48 16.65
CA PRO A 40 11.20 0.65 16.49
C PRO A 40 11.84 0.73 15.09
N ASP A 41 11.93 -0.38 14.36
CA ASP A 41 12.52 -0.44 13.02
C ASP A 41 11.53 -0.04 11.90
N GLY A 42 10.26 0.14 12.27
CA GLY A 42 9.14 0.39 11.37
C GLY A 42 8.71 -0.87 10.63
N ILE A 43 8.11 -0.70 9.46
CA ILE A 43 7.62 -1.81 8.64
C ILE A 43 8.02 -1.65 7.18
N GLU A 44 8.12 -2.78 6.47
CA GLU A 44 8.31 -2.82 5.02
C GLU A 44 7.15 -3.59 4.37
N LEU A 45 6.48 -2.95 3.42
CA LEU A 45 5.54 -3.61 2.53
C LEU A 45 6.20 -3.94 1.21
N GLN A 46 5.94 -5.14 0.70
CA GLN A 46 6.32 -5.53 -0.66
C GLN A 46 5.06 -5.67 -1.52
N CYS A 47 5.05 -5.03 -2.69
CA CYS A 47 4.01 -5.25 -3.68
C CYS A 47 4.14 -6.66 -4.28
N HIS A 48 3.10 -7.49 -4.11
CA HIS A 48 3.08 -8.84 -4.68
C HIS A 48 3.11 -8.88 -6.22
N PHE A 49 2.75 -7.78 -6.89
CA PHE A 49 2.68 -7.74 -8.36
C PHE A 49 4.01 -7.37 -9.01
N CYS A 50 4.68 -6.32 -8.51
CA CYS A 50 5.92 -5.80 -9.12
C CYS A 50 7.16 -5.94 -8.22
N GLY A 51 7.01 -6.41 -6.99
CA GLY A 51 8.12 -6.58 -6.04
C GLY A 51 8.63 -5.28 -5.39
N ALA A 52 8.08 -4.12 -5.75
CA ALA A 52 8.46 -2.83 -5.17
C ALA A 52 8.28 -2.84 -3.64
N ARG A 53 9.25 -2.26 -2.93
CA ARG A 53 9.28 -2.19 -1.46
C ARG A 53 8.97 -0.78 -0.98
N PHE A 54 8.13 -0.68 0.04
CA PHE A 54 7.69 0.58 0.64
C PHE A 54 7.93 0.51 2.13
N ARG A 55 8.92 1.27 2.61
CA ARG A 55 9.23 1.36 4.03
C ARG A 55 8.44 2.49 4.69
N PHE A 56 7.95 2.21 5.89
CA PHE A 56 7.30 3.16 6.79
C PHE A 56 8.04 3.13 8.11
N SER A 57 8.50 4.29 8.56
CA SER A 57 9.09 4.44 9.88
C SER A 57 8.05 4.24 10.98
N GLN A 58 8.48 3.92 12.20
CA GLN A 58 7.58 3.83 13.35
C GLN A 58 6.70 5.08 13.51
N GLY A 59 7.28 6.27 13.31
CA GLY A 59 6.55 7.54 13.40
C GLY A 59 5.43 7.64 12.36
N GLU A 60 5.68 7.19 11.13
CA GLU A 60 4.65 7.16 10.08
C GLU A 60 3.55 6.16 10.42
N VAL A 61 3.88 4.96 10.91
CA VAL A 61 2.86 3.97 11.32
C VAL A 61 1.98 4.52 12.45
N ARG A 62 2.58 5.24 13.42
CA ARG A 62 1.83 5.92 14.50
C ARG A 62 0.93 7.04 13.98
N GLN A 63 1.37 7.78 12.96
CA GLN A 63 0.53 8.79 12.31
C GLN A 63 -0.66 8.17 11.57
N LEU A 64 -0.45 7.03 10.91
CA LEU A 64 -1.53 6.28 10.26
C LEU A 64 -2.55 5.79 11.30
N LEU A 65 -2.08 5.24 12.42
CA LEU A 65 -2.94 4.80 13.51
C LEU A 65 -3.80 5.94 14.07
N ALA A 66 -3.21 7.12 14.26
CA ALA A 66 -3.93 8.31 14.75
C ALA A 66 -4.96 8.86 13.74
N ALA A 67 -4.84 8.52 12.46
CA ALA A 67 -5.76 8.95 11.40
C ALA A 67 -6.98 8.04 11.23
N ILE A 68 -7.02 6.87 11.88
CA ILE A 68 -8.17 5.94 11.84
C ILE A 68 -9.30 6.51 12.72
N PRO A 69 -10.47 6.87 12.15
CA PRO A 69 -11.61 7.31 12.94
C PRO A 69 -12.17 6.17 13.79
N ALA A 70 -12.64 6.48 15.00
CA ALA A 70 -13.31 5.49 15.84
C ALA A 70 -14.62 5.01 15.16
N GLY A 71 -14.67 3.74 14.76
CA GLY A 71 -15.86 3.07 14.26
C GLY A 71 -15.91 2.79 12.74
N ASP A 72 -14.83 3.01 11.99
CA ASP A 72 -14.84 2.89 10.50
C ASP A 72 -14.05 1.69 9.94
N HIS A 73 -13.90 0.61 10.72
CA HIS A 73 -13.41 -0.66 10.20
C HIS A 73 -14.38 -1.80 10.57
N PRO A 74 -14.68 -2.71 9.62
CA PRO A 74 -15.49 -3.90 9.88
C PRO A 74 -14.84 -4.83 10.92
#